data_AF-A0A173ZP68-F1
#
_entry.id   AF-A0A173ZP68-F1
#
_cell.length_a   1.000
_cell.length_b   1.000
_cell.length_c   1.000
_cell.angle_alpha   90.00
_cell.angle_beta   90.00
_cell.angle_gamma   90.00
#
_symmetry.space_group_name_H-M   'P 1'
#
loop_
_entity.id
_entity.type
_entity.pdbx_description
1 polymer ?
#
loop_
_entity_poly.entity_id
_entity_poly.type
_entity_poly.pdbx_seq_one_letter_code
_entity_poly.pdbx_strand_id
1 'polypeptide(L)'
;MEKTSFISADTKLPLYLPFPNYLLQLDISQTARVLYALLLNRATLSQKNEWVDERGRVFIVFPIEELAKEMRKGRTTIKAALNELSGAGLFERIRTDFGY
;
A
#
# COMPACT_ATOMS: atom_id res chain seq x y z
N MET A 1 -27.17 -24.91 4.04
CA MET A 1 -27.69 -23.54 4.26
C MET A 1 -26.54 -22.71 4.82
N GLU A 2 -25.98 -21.81 4.03
CA GLU A 2 -24.91 -20.90 4.49
C GLU A 2 -25.47 -19.93 5.54
N LYS A 3 -24.81 -19.88 6.69
CA LYS A 3 -25.21 -19.05 7.83
C LYS A 3 -24.70 -17.63 7.57
N THR A 4 -25.55 -16.74 7.07
CA THR A 4 -25.20 -15.32 6.91
C THR A 4 -24.80 -14.76 8.27
N SER A 5 -23.52 -14.43 8.43
CA SER A 5 -22.98 -13.88 9.67
C SER A 5 -22.98 -12.36 9.53
N PHE A 6 -23.82 -11.69 10.31
CA PHE A 6 -23.85 -10.22 10.38
C PHE A 6 -22.69 -9.72 11.25
N ILE A 7 -22.05 -8.63 10.83
CA ILE A 7 -21.06 -7.92 11.66
C ILE A 7 -21.85 -7.11 12.70
N SER A 8 -21.79 -7.52 13.96
CA SER A 8 -22.37 -6.82 15.11
C SER A 8 -21.37 -5.82 15.70
N ALA A 9 -21.83 -4.91 16.58
CA ALA A 9 -20.99 -3.89 17.20
C ALA A 9 -19.81 -4.46 18.01
N ASP A 10 -19.95 -5.69 18.52
CA ASP A 10 -18.94 -6.44 19.28
C ASP A 10 -18.08 -7.37 18.41
N THR A 11 -18.38 -7.48 17.11
CA THR A 11 -17.59 -8.30 16.18
C THR A 11 -16.18 -7.73 16.06
N LYS A 12 -15.18 -8.50 16.51
CA LYS A 12 -13.77 -8.17 16.26
C LYS A 12 -13.49 -8.24 14.77
N LEU A 13 -13.24 -7.08 14.18
CA LEU A 13 -12.87 -7.02 12.77
C LEU A 13 -11.51 -7.70 12.56
N PRO A 14 -11.35 -8.47 11.47
CA PRO A 14 -10.05 -8.94 11.06
C PRO A 14 -9.16 -7.73 10.70
N LEU A 15 -7.85 -7.96 10.66
CA LEU A 15 -6.91 -6.95 10.18
C LEU A 15 -7.32 -6.52 8.76
N TYR A 16 -7.56 -5.23 8.59
CA TYR A 16 -7.95 -4.65 7.31
C TYR A 16 -6.90 -3.67 6.80
N LEU A 17 -6.88 -3.48 5.49
CA LEU A 17 -6.07 -2.44 4.86
C LEU A 17 -6.89 -1.15 4.75
N PRO A 18 -6.33 0.02 5.09
CA PRO A 18 -6.97 1.29 4.80
C PRO A 18 -7.05 1.45 3.28
N PHE A 19 -8.28 1.48 2.75
CA PHE A 19 -8.54 1.69 1.34
C PHE A 19 -9.22 3.06 1.14
N PRO A 20 -8.48 4.10 0.71
CA PRO A 20 -9.07 5.40 0.49
C PRO A 20 -10.11 5.40 -0.63
N ASN A 21 -11.29 5.94 -0.36
CA ASN A 21 -12.41 5.95 -1.33
C ASN A 21 -12.08 6.66 -2.64
N TYR A 22 -11.22 7.68 -2.63
CA TYR A 22 -10.83 8.39 -3.85
C TYR A 22 -10.10 7.48 -4.86
N LEU A 23 -9.48 6.38 -4.43
CA LEU A 23 -8.87 5.40 -5.34
C LEU A 23 -9.89 4.79 -6.30
N LEU A 24 -11.17 4.73 -5.91
CA LEU A 24 -12.24 4.22 -6.76
C LEU A 24 -12.49 5.11 -7.98
N GLN A 25 -12.22 6.41 -7.84
CA GLN A 25 -12.45 7.44 -8.86
C GLN A 25 -11.24 7.63 -9.77
N LEU A 26 -10.06 7.12 -9.40
CA LEU A 26 -8.86 7.21 -10.22
C LEU A 26 -8.88 6.18 -11.35
N ASP A 27 -8.47 6.61 -12.54
CA ASP A 27 -8.27 5.73 -13.70
C ASP A 27 -6.91 5.02 -13.62
N ILE A 28 -6.80 4.12 -12.64
CA ILE A 28 -5.62 3.28 -12.39
C ILE A 28 -6.06 1.83 -12.23
N SER A 29 -5.13 0.90 -12.47
CA SER A 29 -5.44 -0.53 -12.36
C SER A 29 -5.84 -0.94 -10.94
N GLN A 30 -6.63 -2.01 -10.82
CA GLN A 30 -6.96 -2.60 -9.50
C GLN A 30 -5.71 -3.03 -8.72
N THR A 31 -4.66 -3.47 -9.43
CA THR A 31 -3.39 -3.80 -8.81
C THR A 31 -2.75 -2.56 -8.17
N ALA A 32 -2.73 -1.43 -8.88
CA ALA A 32 -2.23 -0.16 -8.35
C ALA A 32 -3.02 0.28 -7.10
N ARG A 33 -4.36 0.20 -7.13
CA ARG A 33 -5.20 0.57 -5.98
C ARG A 33 -4.88 -0.25 -4.72
N VAL A 34 -4.79 -1.58 -4.85
CA VAL A 34 -4.46 -2.48 -3.73
C VAL A 34 -3.03 -2.24 -3.24
N LEU A 35 -2.09 -2.04 -4.16
CA LEU A 35 -0.71 -1.72 -3.82
C LEU A 35 -0.61 -0.42 -3.01
N TYR A 36 -1.35 0.61 -3.39
CA TYR A 36 -1.37 1.86 -2.65
C TYR A 36 -1.96 1.71 -1.24
N ALA A 37 -3.06 0.96 -1.08
CA ALA A 37 -3.62 0.65 0.23
C ALA A 37 -2.61 -0.11 1.13
N LEU A 38 -1.83 -1.02 0.55
CA LEU A 38 -0.76 -1.72 1.25
C LEU A 38 0.35 -0.78 1.71
N LEU A 39 0.79 0.13 0.83
CA LEU A 39 1.79 1.15 1.16
C LEU A 39 1.28 2.06 2.28
N LEU A 40 0.02 2.49 2.27
CA LEU A 40 -0.57 3.30 3.34
C LEU A 40 -0.64 2.58 4.69
N ASN A 41 -0.96 1.27 4.68
CA ASN A 41 -0.93 0.48 5.90
C ASN A 41 0.47 0.46 6.52
N ARG A 42 1.49 0.29 5.67
CA ARG A 42 2.90 0.34 6.07
C ARG A 42 3.31 1.75 6.52
N ALA A 43 2.84 2.80 5.83
CA ALA A 43 3.08 4.20 6.23
C ALA A 43 2.56 4.48 7.62
N THR A 44 1.35 4.00 7.94
CA THR A 44 0.72 4.17 9.26
C THR A 44 1.54 3.51 10.37
N LEU A 45 2.12 2.34 10.10
CA LEU A 45 3.04 1.68 11.02
C LEU A 45 4.37 2.45 11.13
N SER A 46 4.89 2.96 10.02
CA SER A 46 6.11 3.77 9.94
C SER A 46 6.01 5.07 10.76
N GLN A 47 4.89 5.79 10.62
CA GLN A 47 4.59 7.00 11.41
C GLN A 47 4.56 6.71 12.91
N LYS A 48 3.94 5.60 13.33
CA LYS A 48 3.91 5.19 14.74
C LYS A 48 5.29 4.82 15.29
N ASN A 49 6.23 4.47 14.41
CA ASN A 49 7.59 4.07 14.75
C ASN A 49 8.63 5.19 14.49
N GLU A 50 8.19 6.44 14.33
CA GLU A 50 9.07 7.62 14.15
C GLU A 50 9.98 7.60 12.90
N TRP A 51 9.61 6.85 11.86
CA TRP A 51 10.26 6.90 10.53
C TRP A 51 9.77 8.13 9.75
N VAL A 52 10.12 9.29 10.28
CA VAL A 52 9.73 10.61 9.78
C VAL A 52 11.02 11.40 9.58
N ASP A 53 11.20 12.01 8.41
CA ASP A 53 12.35 12.89 8.22
C ASP A 53 12.22 14.21 8.99
N GLU A 54 13.28 15.01 8.99
CA GLU A 54 13.33 16.34 9.62
C GLU A 54 12.27 17.33 9.10
N ARG A 55 11.57 16.99 8.00
CA ARG A 55 10.53 17.81 7.37
C ARG A 55 9.12 17.22 7.56
N GLY A 56 8.96 16.17 8.37
CA GLY A 56 7.66 15.54 8.63
C GLY A 56 7.19 14.54 7.56
N ARG A 57 8.06 14.15 6.62
CA ARG A 57 7.73 13.24 5.52
C ARG A 57 7.98 11.81 5.93
N VAL A 58 6.97 10.96 5.71
CA VAL A 58 7.04 9.52 5.98
C VAL A 58 7.72 8.85 4.81
N PHE A 59 8.87 8.24 5.05
CA PHE A 59 9.51 7.39 4.05
C PHE A 59 9.15 5.93 4.30
N ILE A 60 8.94 5.22 3.20
CA ILE A 60 8.74 3.78 3.21
C ILE A 60 9.85 3.17 2.35
N VAL A 61 10.80 2.50 2.99
CA VAL A 61 11.73 1.62 2.30
C VAL A 61 11.06 0.27 2.20
N PHE A 62 10.63 -0.11 1.00
CA PHE A 62 10.00 -1.41 0.78
C PHE A 62 10.53 -2.06 -0.50
N PRO A 63 11.33 -3.14 -0.39
CA PRO A 63 11.89 -3.81 -1.55
C PRO A 63 10.80 -4.30 -2.51
N ILE A 64 11.07 -4.22 -3.81
CA ILE A 64 10.13 -4.67 -4.85
C ILE A 64 9.84 -6.17 -4.70
N GLU A 65 10.82 -6.93 -4.25
CA GLU A 65 10.74 -8.36 -3.96
C GLU A 65 9.72 -8.66 -2.87
N GLU A 66 9.70 -7.88 -1.79
CA GLU A 66 8.74 -8.04 -0.70
C GLU A 66 7.33 -7.64 -1.14
N LEU A 67 7.21 -6.53 -1.88
CA LEU A 67 5.94 -6.12 -2.49
C LEU A 67 5.37 -7.18 -3.43
N ALA A 68 6.21 -7.78 -4.27
CA ALA A 68 5.83 -8.86 -5.16
C ALA A 68 5.34 -10.10 -4.40
N LYS A 69 6.03 -10.45 -3.31
CA LYS A 69 5.66 -11.56 -2.44
C LYS A 69 4.32 -11.31 -1.74
N GLU A 70 4.12 -10.15 -1.12
CA GLU A 70 2.88 -9.81 -0.41
C GLU A 70 1.68 -9.73 -1.37
N MET A 71 1.86 -9.12 -2.54
CA MET A 71 0.82 -9.03 -3.55
C MET A 71 0.63 -10.30 -4.35
N ARG A 72 1.48 -11.32 -4.17
CA ARG A 72 1.52 -12.57 -4.95
C ARG A 72 1.51 -12.32 -6.46
N LYS A 73 2.31 -11.34 -6.91
CA LYS A 73 2.41 -10.92 -8.32
C LYS A 73 3.87 -10.88 -8.75
N GLY A 74 4.11 -11.03 -10.06
CA GLY A 74 5.44 -10.91 -10.63
C GLY A 74 6.01 -9.49 -10.47
N ARG A 75 7.34 -9.38 -10.33
CA ARG A 75 8.05 -8.09 -10.17
C ARG A 75 7.71 -7.09 -11.27
N THR A 76 7.51 -7.54 -12.51
CA THR A 76 7.14 -6.68 -13.64
C THR A 76 5.78 -6.01 -13.42
N THR A 77 4.79 -6.75 -12.92
CA THR A 77 3.46 -6.23 -12.60
C THR A 77 3.52 -5.22 -11.47
N ILE A 78 4.33 -5.48 -10.44
CA ILE A 78 4.55 -4.53 -9.34
C ILE A 78 5.21 -3.25 -9.83
N LYS A 79 6.25 -3.36 -10.67
CA LYS A 79 6.91 -2.19 -11.27
C LYS A 79 5.94 -1.36 -12.10
N ALA A 80 5.09 -1.99 -12.91
CA ALA A 80 4.07 -1.31 -13.70
C ALA A 80 3.05 -0.58 -12.79
N ALA A 81 2.51 -1.26 -11.79
CA ALA A 81 1.57 -0.66 -10.83
C ALA A 81 2.18 0.54 -10.08
N LEU A 82 3.45 0.43 -9.67
CA LEU A 82 4.14 1.55 -9.03
C LEU A 82 4.40 2.72 -9.98
N ASN A 83 4.58 2.46 -11.28
CA ASN A 83 4.68 3.52 -12.29
C ASN A 83 3.33 4.22 -12.52
N GLU A 84 2.23 3.47 -12.57
CA GLU A 84 0.87 4.04 -12.66
C GLU A 84 0.59 4.97 -11.47
N LEU A 85 0.87 4.51 -10.25
CA LEU A 85 0.67 5.30 -9.04
C LEU A 85 1.54 6.57 -9.01
N SER A 86 2.78 6.48 -9.47
CA SER A 86 3.67 7.65 -9.59
C SER A 86 3.16 8.62 -10.66
N GLY A 87 2.70 8.12 -11.81
CA GLY A 87 2.08 8.94 -12.86
C GLY A 87 0.78 9.62 -12.42
N ALA A 88 0.05 8.99 -11.50
CA ALA A 88 -1.13 9.57 -10.86
C ALA A 88 -0.81 10.56 -9.73
N GLY A 89 0.47 10.83 -9.43
CA GLY A 89 0.89 11.77 -8.40
C GLY A 89 0.65 11.29 -6.96
N LEU A 90 0.44 9.99 -6.75
CA LEU A 90 0.10 9.45 -5.43
C LEU A 90 1.31 9.28 -4.51
N PHE A 91 2.51 9.18 -5.07
CA PHE A 91 3.77 9.19 -4.33
C PHE A 91 4.97 9.46 -5.24
N GLU A 92 6.11 9.79 -4.63
CA GLU A 92 7.41 9.94 -5.30
C GLU A 92 8.34 8.76 -5.00
N ARG A 93 9.10 8.35 -6.01
CA ARG A 93 10.10 7.27 -5.90
C ARG A 93 11.49 7.87 -5.85
N ILE A 94 12.20 7.61 -4.76
CA ILE A 94 13.63 7.86 -4.69
C ILE A 94 14.34 6.55 -5.01
N ARG A 95 15.11 6.53 -6.09
CA ARG A 95 16.09 5.45 -6.32
C ARG A 95 17.28 5.74 -5.43
N THR A 96 17.32 5.10 -4.28
CA THR A 96 18.53 4.97 -3.49
C THR A 96 19.27 3.72 -3.96
N ASP A 97 20.47 3.90 -4.52
CA ASP A 97 21.41 2.80 -4.73
C ASP A 97 21.93 2.35 -3.36
N PHE A 98 21.16 1.51 -2.66
CA PHE A 98 21.70 0.75 -1.54
C PHE A 98 22.60 -0.34 -2.11
N GLY A 99 23.83 0.05 -2.46
CA GLY A 99 24.93 -0.87 -2.69
C GLY A 99 25.33 -1.47 -1.36
N TYR A 100 24.89 -2.70 -1.11
CA TYR A 100 25.51 -3.61 -0.14
C TYR A 100 26.34 -4.64 -0.88
#